data_AF-A0A963BDQ7-F1
#
_entry.id   AF-A0A963BDQ7-F1
#
_cell.length_a   1.000
_cell.length_b   1.000
_cell.length_c   1.000
_cell.angle_alpha   90.00
_cell.angle_beta   90.00
_cell.angle_gamma   90.00
#
_symmetry.space_group_name_H-M   'P 1'
#
loop_
_entity.id
_entity.type
_entity.pdbx_description
1 polymer ?
#
loop_
_entity_poly.entity_id
_entity_poly.type
_entity_poly.pdbx_seq_one_letter_code
_entity_poly.pdbx_strand_id
1 'polypeptide(L)' 'MATVIVNELAERIRQACIEVALEAYELGGISGLCAEGRWELAIGAIRDLDLNSVVKSAIKTTP' A
#
# COMPACT_ATOMS: atom_id res chain seq x y z
N MET A 1 -21.12 12.54 8.60
CA MET A 1 -19.92 13.22 8.06
C MET A 1 -18.64 12.55 8.56
N ALA A 2 -18.38 12.46 9.87
CA ALA A 2 -17.17 11.82 10.41
C ALA A 2 -16.96 10.35 10.00
N THR A 3 -18.00 9.51 9.99
CA THR A 3 -17.90 8.09 9.58
C THR A 3 -17.53 7.91 8.10
N VAL A 4 -17.96 8.83 7.23
CA VAL A 4 -17.64 8.77 5.78
C VAL A 4 -16.17 9.07 5.55
N ILE A 5 -15.61 10.05 6.28
CA ILE A 5 -14.19 10.41 6.22
C ILE A 5 -13.30 9.24 6.68
N VAL A 6 -13.70 8.52 7.73
CA VAL A 6 -12.95 7.34 8.22
C VAL A 6 -12.97 6.21 7.19
N ASN A 7 -14.10 5.96 6.52
CA ASN A 7 -14.19 4.94 5.48
C ASN A 7 -13.33 5.27 4.26
N GLU A 8 -13.35 6.52 3.79
CA GLU A 8 -12.52 6.97 2.67
C GLU A 8 -11.02 6.88 2.99
N LEU A 9 -10.62 7.25 4.21
CA LEU A 9 -9.25 7.09 4.66
C LEU A 9 -8.84 5.61 4.72
N ALA A 10 -9.69 4.76 5.29
CA ALA A 10 -9.44 3.32 5.38
C ALA A 10 -9.29 2.68 4.00
N GLU A 11 -10.10 3.10 3.02
CA GLU A 11 -10.01 2.61 1.65
C GLU A 11 -8.71 3.05 0.96
N ARG A 12 -8.28 4.30 1.18
CA ARG A 12 -7.01 4.79 0.64
C ARG A 12 -5.81 4.06 1.23
N ILE A 13 -5.84 3.75 2.53
CA ILE A 13 -4.79 2.95 3.18
C ILE A 13 -4.78 1.53 2.58
N ARG A 14 -5.96 0.91 2.42
CA ARG A 14 -6.09 -0.42 1.81
C ARG A 14 -5.50 -0.45 0.40
N GLN A 15 -5.86 0.54 -0.41
CA GLN A 15 -5.39 0.66 -1.78
C GLN A 15 -3.86 0.82 -1.84
N ALA A 16 -3.29 1.70 -1.01
CA ALA A 16 -1.85 1.89 -0.93
C ALA A 16 -1.10 0.59 -0.54
N CYS A 17 -1.63 -0.20 0.40
CA CYS A 17 -1.06 -1.49 0.77
C CYS A 17 -1.10 -2.50 -0.40
N ILE A 18 -2.20 -2.53 -1.17
CA ILE A 18 -2.34 -3.43 -2.32
C ILE A 18 -1.35 -3.03 -3.42
N GLU A 19 -1.22 -1.75 -3.71
CA GLU A 19 -0.32 -1.23 -4.75
C GLU A 19 1.13 -1.62 -4.47
N VAL A 20 1.66 -1.29 -3.28
CA VAL A 20 3.05 -1.62 -2.97
C VAL A 20 3.32 -3.12 -2.92
N ALA A 21 2.32 -3.93 -2.51
CA ALA A 21 2.44 -5.38 -2.51
C ALA A 21 2.53 -5.95 -3.93
N LEU A 22 1.69 -5.46 -4.85
CA LEU A 22 1.69 -5.88 -6.25
C LEU A 22 2.98 -5.48 -6.94
N GLU A 23 3.41 -4.23 -6.79
CA GLU A 23 4.67 -3.74 -7.37
C GLU A 23 5.88 -4.55 -6.89
N ALA A 24 5.96 -4.82 -5.59
CA ALA A 24 7.03 -5.61 -5.01
C ALA A 24 6.99 -7.08 -5.47
N TYR A 25 5.80 -7.68 -5.59
CA TYR A 25 5.66 -9.05 -6.09
C TYR A 25 6.11 -9.16 -7.56
N GLU A 26 5.73 -8.21 -8.39
CA GLU A 26 6.15 -8.12 -9.80
C GLU A 26 7.66 -7.89 -9.91
N LEU A 27 8.21 -6.96 -9.14
CA LEU A 27 9.65 -6.71 -9.07
C LEU A 27 10.43 -7.95 -8.65
N GLY A 28 9.94 -8.69 -7.65
CA GLY A 28 10.53 -9.96 -7.25
C GLY A 28 10.53 -10.97 -8.39
N GLY A 29 9.49 -10.97 -9.22
CA GLY A 29 9.42 -11.81 -10.41
C GLY A 29 10.40 -11.44 -11.51
N ILE A 30 10.54 -10.15 -11.80
CA ILE A 30 11.56 -9.61 -12.72
C ILE A 30 12.97 -9.95 -12.23
N SER A 31 13.16 -9.92 -10.90
CA SER A 31 14.44 -10.23 -10.23
C SER A 31 14.73 -11.73 -10.10
N GLY A 32 13.85 -12.60 -10.62
CA GLY A 32 14.06 -14.06 -10.62
C GLY A 32 13.75 -14.76 -9.29
N LEU A 33 13.06 -14.11 -8.35
CA LEU A 33 12.65 -14.75 -7.10
C LEU A 33 11.58 -15.82 -7.36
N CYS A 34 11.62 -16.88 -6.54
CA CYS A 34 10.55 -17.86 -6.43
C CYS A 34 9.28 -17.23 -5.83
N ALA A 35 8.16 -17.94 -5.86
CA ALA A 35 6.88 -17.42 -5.35
C ALA A 35 6.94 -16.99 -3.88
N GLU A 36 7.64 -17.73 -3.02
CA GLU A 36 7.83 -17.39 -1.60
C GLU A 36 8.66 -16.12 -1.43
N GLY A 37 9.78 -15.99 -2.14
CA GLY A 37 10.61 -14.78 -2.10
C GLY A 37 9.87 -13.53 -2.62
N ARG A 38 8.99 -13.68 -3.62
CA ARG A 38 8.12 -12.59 -4.07
C ARG A 38 7.10 -12.20 -2.99
N TRP A 39 6.55 -13.19 -2.27
CA TRP A 39 5.62 -12.94 -1.17
C TRP A 39 6.31 -12.23 0.00
N GLU A 40 7.50 -12.66 0.39
CA GLU A 40 8.28 -11.99 1.43
C GLU A 40 8.58 -10.54 1.07
N LEU A 41 8.96 -10.29 -0.19
CA LEU A 41 9.22 -8.94 -0.70
C LEU A 41 7.96 -8.07 -0.67
N ALA A 42 6.81 -8.61 -1.07
CA ALA A 42 5.53 -7.90 -1.01
C ALA A 42 5.11 -7.55 0.43
N ILE A 43 5.29 -8.48 1.38
CA ILE A 43 5.01 -8.23 2.80
C ILE A 43 5.99 -7.21 3.38
N GLY A 44 7.26 -7.25 2.98
CA GLY A 44 8.25 -6.23 3.32
C GLY A 44 7.81 -4.84 2.87
N ALA A 45 7.39 -4.71 1.61
CA ALA A 45 6.91 -3.44 1.06
C ALA A 45 5.68 -2.88 1.81
N ILE A 46 4.73 -3.73 2.22
CA ILE A 46 3.61 -3.30 3.06
C ILE A 46 4.10 -2.79 4.42
N ARG A 47 5.07 -3.47 5.04
CA ARG A 47 5.63 -3.07 6.35
C ARG A 47 6.40 -1.75 6.27
N ASP A 48 7.05 -1.49 5.15
CA ASP A 48 7.86 -0.28 4.92
C ASP A 48 7.03 0.90 4.39
N LEU A 49 5.75 0.69 4.05
CA LEU A 49 4.85 1.74 3.58
C LEU A 49 4.72 2.88 4.61
N ASP A 50 5.11 4.10 4.22
CA ASP A 50 4.93 5.29 5.06
C ASP A 50 3.45 5.73 5.12
N LEU A 51 2.74 5.19 6.11
CA LEU A 51 1.35 5.52 6.38
C LEU A 51 1.12 7.01 6.68
N ASN A 52 2.12 7.75 7.21
CA ASN A 52 1.95 9.18 7.47
C ASN A 52 1.82 9.97 6.15
N SER A 53 2.58 9.58 5.13
CA SER A 53 2.49 10.16 3.79
C SER A 53 1.13 9.85 3.15
N VAL A 54 0.65 8.60 3.28
CA VAL A 54 -0.67 8.17 2.78
C VAL A 54 -1.79 8.98 3.45
N VAL A 55 -1.77 9.11 4.78
CA VAL A 55 -2.77 9.87 5.55
C VAL A 55 -2.75 11.34 5.17
N LYS A 56 -1.57 11.97 5.05
CA LYS A 56 -1.46 13.38 4.63
C LYS A 56 -2.04 13.60 3.24
N SER A 57 -1.77 12.69 2.30
CA SER A 57 -2.28 12.77 0.93
C SER A 57 -3.80 12.58 0.87
N ALA A 58 -4.33 11.66 1.68
CA ALA A 58 -5.77 11.41 1.80
C ALA A 58 -6.54 12.61 2.36
N ILE A 59 -5.97 13.33 3.33
CA ILE A 59 -6.62 14.50 3.96
C ILE A 59 -6.46 15.77 3.10
N LYS A 60 -5.41 15.87 2.26
CA LYS A 60 -5.19 17.00 1.35
C LYS A 60 -6.14 17.01 0.15
N THR A 61 -6.79 15.89 -0.17
CA THR A 61 -7.85 15.85 -1.19
C THR A 61 -9.14 16.49 -0.67
N THR A 62 -9.20 17.81 -0.68
CA THR A 62 -10.44 18.60 -0.60
C THR A 62 -10.31 19.75 -1.60
N PRO A 63 -11.18 19.88 -2.63
CA PRO A 63 -11.37 21.16 -3.31
C PRO A 63 -12.11 22.14 -2.42
#